data_AF-A0A5J5V1J2-F1
#
_entry.id   AF-A0A5J5V1J2-F1
#
_cell.length_a   1.000
_cell.length_b   1.000
_cell.length_c   1.000
_cell.angle_alpha   90.00
_cell.angle_beta   90.00
_cell.angle_gamma   90.00
#
_symmetry.space_group_name_H-M   'P 1'
#
loop_
_entity.id
_entity.type
_entity.pdbx_description
1 polymer ?
#
loop_
_entity_poly.entity_id
_entity_poly.type
_entity_poly.pdbx_seq_one_letter_code
_entity_poly.pdbx_strand_id
1 'polypeptide(L)'
;MPSASPHSSELDDIDLDASDFTASVPLKKVPNGDIFEASRAGDVDRLRYLLESGVNVNARDNWDSVALYYACLAGHLDAARMLLENGAICSEHTFDGDRCHYAALNLKVRKLLKAFEARPPPLGPLQGSLRDTFLSCEANRGFLDQATESGLHFQVSGFASNGASSSYYFPPDVVFFVQGRPIEAHRFILSSRSPFFRKKFESDWKGRNEVRFSREKLSYPALYSLIHFFYSDRLEVAVDDMEDLVRICKVCKCESLQRILEKELIHQKYAEYKALRDVDNSQKRYILQGLSLPEEDRLPAALHRILQISLAKSSKEHSLDIGVDRLLPRVGAMQLSDSLDDLADICVRVDKRIFRCHQVVLASRSEYFKTRLSRMKEFYERTDAFSSDTLPYLEEHDLSAEAFEKMIEYMYTDGLTDIDPAQAEEMFDAASRYLLFPLKRAVADVLLPHLEMVSPAELCHWLVLSDMYGMVF
;
A
#
# COMPACT_ATOMS: atom_id res chain seq x y z
N MET A 1 -24.26 -49.64 -50.31
CA MET A 1 -23.04 -48.82 -50.44
C MET A 1 -23.47 -47.40 -50.78
N PRO A 2 -23.22 -46.37 -49.94
CA PRO A 2 -22.87 -46.40 -48.50
C PRO A 2 -24.08 -46.96 -47.69
N SER A 3 -24.45 -46.62 -46.45
CA SER A 3 -23.97 -45.75 -45.34
C SER A 3 -24.40 -46.42 -44.00
N ALA A 4 -24.11 -45.95 -42.78
CA ALA A 4 -23.40 -44.74 -42.32
C ALA A 4 -22.38 -45.10 -41.21
N SER A 5 -22.47 -44.46 -40.03
CA SER A 5 -21.58 -44.63 -38.86
C SER A 5 -22.37 -44.33 -37.55
N PRO A 6 -21.80 -44.23 -36.31
CA PRO A 6 -22.32 -45.04 -35.20
C PRO A 6 -22.64 -44.28 -33.88
N HIS A 7 -23.07 -45.04 -32.88
CA HIS A 7 -22.99 -44.80 -31.42
C HIS A 7 -23.49 -43.48 -30.77
N SER A 8 -24.54 -43.65 -29.95
CA SER A 8 -24.76 -43.07 -28.59
C SER A 8 -24.74 -41.55 -28.36
N SER A 9 -25.89 -41.04 -27.88
CA SER A 9 -25.95 -39.93 -26.92
C SER A 9 -27.15 -40.11 -25.98
N GLU A 10 -26.90 -40.53 -24.74
CA GLU A 10 -27.90 -40.59 -23.65
C GLU A 10 -28.17 -39.17 -23.11
N LEU A 11 -28.91 -38.34 -23.86
CA LEU A 11 -29.18 -36.94 -23.47
C LEU A 11 -30.63 -36.45 -23.72
N ASP A 12 -31.52 -37.29 -24.27
CA ASP A 12 -32.87 -36.86 -24.67
C ASP A 12 -33.99 -37.11 -23.63
N ASP A 13 -33.67 -37.65 -22.44
CA ASP A 13 -34.63 -37.89 -21.34
C ASP A 13 -34.06 -37.48 -19.96
N ILE A 14 -33.75 -36.20 -19.77
CA ILE A 14 -33.59 -35.59 -18.44
C ILE A 14 -34.60 -34.45 -18.31
N ASP A 15 -35.78 -34.77 -17.79
CA ASP A 15 -36.81 -33.80 -17.45
C ASP A 15 -36.41 -33.09 -16.15
N LEU A 16 -35.99 -31.82 -16.27
CA LEU A 16 -35.51 -31.00 -15.14
C LEU A 16 -36.68 -30.25 -14.50
N ASP A 17 -37.03 -30.61 -13.26
CA ASP A 17 -38.13 -29.96 -12.55
C ASP A 17 -37.64 -28.69 -11.83
N ALA A 18 -38.54 -27.75 -11.55
CA ALA A 18 -38.21 -26.45 -10.97
C ALA A 18 -37.59 -26.55 -9.55
N SER A 19 -37.72 -27.71 -8.89
CA SER A 19 -37.06 -28.03 -7.63
C SER A 19 -35.55 -28.24 -7.75
N ASP A 20 -35.04 -28.67 -8.91
CA ASP A 20 -33.62 -29.01 -9.08
C ASP A 20 -32.70 -27.78 -9.06
N PHE A 21 -33.27 -26.59 -9.28
CA PHE A 21 -32.60 -25.30 -9.13
C PHE A 21 -32.64 -24.73 -7.70
N THR A 22 -33.27 -25.44 -6.74
CA THR A 22 -33.26 -25.02 -5.33
C THR A 22 -31.99 -25.53 -4.63
N ALA A 23 -31.12 -24.60 -4.23
CA ALA A 23 -29.83 -24.93 -3.63
C ALA A 23 -30.00 -25.72 -2.32
N SER A 24 -29.60 -26.99 -2.33
CA SER A 24 -29.76 -27.95 -1.23
C SER A 24 -28.75 -27.77 -0.07
N VAL A 25 -28.09 -26.61 0.01
CA VAL A 25 -27.16 -26.25 1.09
C VAL A 25 -27.64 -24.95 1.73
N PRO A 26 -27.92 -24.91 3.05
CA PRO A 26 -28.26 -23.66 3.70
C PRO A 26 -27.05 -22.73 3.68
N LEU A 27 -27.17 -21.62 2.93
CA LEU A 27 -26.20 -20.54 2.96
C LEU A 27 -26.00 -20.09 4.42
N LYS A 28 -24.77 -20.25 4.91
CA LYS A 28 -24.38 -19.88 6.27
C LYS A 28 -24.66 -18.39 6.43
N LYS A 29 -25.54 -18.01 7.38
CA LYS A 29 -26.01 -16.63 7.56
C LYS A 29 -24.84 -15.67 7.73
N VAL A 30 -24.54 -14.92 6.67
CA VAL A 30 -23.92 -13.59 6.75
C VAL A 30 -24.89 -12.73 7.59
N PRO A 31 -24.44 -11.85 8.51
CA PRO A 31 -25.35 -11.00 9.27
C PRO A 31 -26.27 -10.20 8.34
N ASN A 32 -27.58 -10.50 8.39
CA ASN A 32 -28.59 -10.13 7.39
C ASN A 32 -28.57 -8.65 6.99
N GLY A 33 -28.33 -8.32 5.70
CA GLY A 33 -28.44 -6.97 5.12
C GLY A 33 -27.17 -6.49 4.38
N ASP A 34 -27.30 -5.52 3.49
CA ASP A 34 -26.22 -5.06 2.60
C ASP A 34 -25.53 -3.76 3.07
N ILE A 35 -24.57 -3.27 2.27
CA ILE A 35 -23.82 -2.03 2.55
C ILE A 35 -24.70 -0.77 2.44
N PHE A 36 -25.76 -0.79 1.63
CA PHE A 36 -26.68 0.33 1.45
C PHE A 36 -27.62 0.44 2.66
N GLU A 37 -28.14 -0.68 3.15
CA GLU A 37 -28.93 -0.75 4.39
C GLU A 37 -28.10 -0.33 5.60
N ALA A 38 -26.86 -0.81 5.71
CA ALA A 38 -25.93 -0.41 6.78
C ALA A 38 -25.68 1.11 6.77
N SER A 39 -25.42 1.67 5.59
CA SER A 39 -25.21 3.11 5.39
C SER A 39 -26.45 3.95 5.71
N ARG A 40 -27.64 3.48 5.30
CA ARG A 40 -28.92 4.15 5.55
C ARG A 40 -29.34 4.10 7.03
N ALA A 41 -28.94 3.07 7.76
CA ALA A 41 -29.21 2.92 9.19
C ALA A 41 -28.16 3.59 10.09
N GLY A 42 -26.98 3.93 9.53
CA GLY A 42 -25.85 4.41 10.32
C GLY A 42 -25.19 3.32 11.16
N ASP A 43 -25.33 2.06 10.76
CA ASP A 43 -24.80 0.90 11.47
C ASP A 43 -23.29 0.76 11.16
N VAL A 44 -22.49 1.47 11.95
CA VAL A 44 -21.04 1.63 11.77
C VAL A 44 -20.29 0.30 11.95
N ASP A 45 -20.70 -0.56 12.88
CA ASP A 45 -20.01 -1.84 13.14
C ASP A 45 -20.31 -2.88 12.06
N ARG A 46 -21.54 -2.89 11.55
CA ARG A 46 -21.90 -3.64 10.34
C ARG A 46 -21.16 -3.14 9.10
N LEU A 47 -21.08 -1.81 8.92
CA LEU A 47 -20.32 -1.19 7.83
C LEU A 47 -18.85 -1.64 7.87
N ARG A 48 -18.23 -1.56 9.05
CA ARG A 48 -16.86 -2.02 9.30
C ARG A 48 -16.66 -3.46 8.84
N TYR A 49 -17.49 -4.38 9.32
CA TYR A 49 -17.42 -5.80 8.96
C TYR A 49 -17.57 -6.05 7.44
N LEU A 50 -18.46 -5.31 6.76
CA LEU A 50 -18.66 -5.42 5.32
C LEU A 50 -17.47 -4.88 4.52
N LEU A 51 -16.86 -3.77 4.95
CA LEU A 51 -15.69 -3.16 4.31
C LEU A 51 -14.42 -4.00 4.52
N GLU A 52 -14.22 -4.55 5.73
CA GLU A 52 -13.19 -5.55 6.05
C GLU A 52 -13.36 -6.86 5.26
N SER A 53 -14.60 -7.20 4.88
CA SER A 53 -14.89 -8.36 4.02
C SER A 53 -14.55 -8.12 2.53
N GLY A 54 -14.12 -6.92 2.16
CA GLY A 54 -13.74 -6.53 0.80
C GLY A 54 -14.92 -6.18 -0.13
N VAL A 55 -16.05 -5.74 0.42
CA VAL A 55 -17.18 -5.23 -0.38
C VAL A 55 -16.75 -3.96 -1.12
N ASN A 56 -17.07 -3.85 -2.42
CA ASN A 56 -16.85 -2.62 -3.17
C ASN A 56 -17.68 -1.47 -2.58
N VAL A 57 -16.99 -0.51 -1.96
CA VAL A 57 -17.57 0.68 -1.34
C VAL A 57 -18.29 1.59 -2.34
N ASN A 58 -17.90 1.51 -3.61
CA ASN A 58 -18.47 2.24 -4.75
C ASN A 58 -19.46 1.38 -5.57
N ALA A 59 -19.88 0.22 -5.05
CA ALA A 59 -20.96 -0.54 -5.66
C ALA A 59 -22.23 0.31 -5.78
N ARG A 60 -22.97 0.10 -6.87
CA ARG A 60 -24.27 0.75 -7.11
C ARG A 60 -25.40 -0.24 -6.92
N ASP A 61 -26.51 0.24 -6.36
CA ASP A 61 -27.73 -0.53 -6.17
C ASP A 61 -28.68 -0.47 -7.39
N ASN A 62 -29.90 -0.99 -7.22
CA ASN A 62 -30.93 -1.00 -8.27
C ASN A 62 -31.46 0.40 -8.64
N TRP A 63 -31.11 1.45 -7.89
CA TRP A 63 -31.47 2.85 -8.12
C TRP A 63 -30.25 3.69 -8.49
N ASP A 64 -29.19 3.05 -8.97
CA ASP A 64 -27.93 3.68 -9.40
C ASP A 64 -27.30 4.55 -8.28
N SER A 65 -27.48 4.12 -7.02
CA SER A 65 -27.05 4.85 -5.83
C SER A 65 -25.93 4.11 -5.11
N VAL A 66 -24.93 4.86 -4.61
CA VAL A 66 -23.78 4.34 -3.84
C VAL A 66 -24.04 4.35 -2.34
N ALA A 67 -23.30 3.55 -1.58
CA ALA A 67 -23.41 3.48 -0.11
C ALA A 67 -23.29 4.87 0.57
N LEU A 68 -22.34 5.70 0.12
CA LEU A 68 -22.10 7.04 0.66
C LEU A 68 -23.32 7.96 0.53
N TYR A 69 -24.09 7.86 -0.56
CA TYR A 69 -25.31 8.64 -0.75
C TYR A 69 -26.33 8.38 0.37
N TYR A 70 -26.50 7.13 0.80
CA TYR A 70 -27.42 6.78 1.89
C TYR A 70 -26.96 7.30 3.26
N ALA A 71 -25.66 7.19 3.56
CA ALA A 71 -25.09 7.77 4.77
C ALA A 71 -25.25 9.31 4.79
N CYS A 72 -25.11 9.96 3.64
CA CYS A 72 -25.34 11.40 3.50
C CYS A 72 -26.81 11.79 3.67
N LEU A 73 -27.71 11.06 3.01
CA LEU A 73 -29.17 11.26 3.02
C LEU A 73 -29.79 11.10 4.42
N ALA A 74 -29.30 10.13 5.18
CA ALA A 74 -29.71 9.90 6.57
C ALA A 74 -28.90 10.72 7.59
N GLY A 75 -27.86 11.43 7.16
CA GLY A 75 -27.05 12.33 7.99
C GLY A 75 -26.05 11.64 8.93
N HIS A 76 -25.76 10.36 8.70
CA HIS A 76 -24.86 9.56 9.53
C HIS A 76 -23.39 9.92 9.25
N LEU A 77 -22.85 10.85 10.06
CA LEU A 77 -21.49 11.38 9.90
C LEU A 77 -20.43 10.28 9.92
N ASP A 78 -20.52 9.35 10.87
CA ASP A 78 -19.47 8.35 11.10
C ASP A 78 -19.52 7.22 10.07
N ALA A 79 -20.72 6.87 9.59
CA ALA A 79 -20.90 6.00 8.43
C ALA A 79 -20.34 6.65 7.15
N ALA A 80 -20.66 7.92 6.88
CA ALA A 80 -20.13 8.64 5.73
C ALA A 80 -18.59 8.77 5.78
N ARG A 81 -18.03 9.02 6.97
CA ARG A 81 -16.58 9.04 7.23
C ARG A 81 -15.96 7.69 6.91
N MET A 82 -16.47 6.61 7.49
CA MET A 82 -15.93 5.26 7.29
C MET A 82 -15.95 4.85 5.82
N LEU A 83 -17.03 5.16 5.09
CA LEU A 83 -17.14 4.91 3.66
C LEU A 83 -16.07 5.69 2.87
N LEU A 84 -15.93 6.98 3.12
CA LEU A 84 -14.90 7.82 2.49
C LEU A 84 -13.48 7.30 2.77
N GLU A 85 -13.17 6.99 4.03
CA GLU A 85 -11.88 6.43 4.47
C GLU A 85 -11.55 5.09 3.79
N ASN A 86 -12.58 4.28 3.49
CA ASN A 86 -12.44 3.03 2.73
C ASN A 86 -12.47 3.22 1.20
N GLY A 87 -12.46 4.46 0.71
CA GLY A 87 -12.33 4.78 -0.72
C GLY A 87 -13.64 5.09 -1.46
N ALA A 88 -14.71 5.46 -0.75
CA ALA A 88 -15.91 5.98 -1.41
C ALA A 88 -15.59 7.24 -2.21
N ILE A 89 -16.03 7.27 -3.47
CA ILE A 89 -15.82 8.39 -4.38
C ILE A 89 -16.80 9.50 -4.04
N CYS A 90 -16.27 10.66 -3.69
CA CYS A 90 -17.01 11.92 -3.60
C CYS A 90 -16.15 12.98 -4.27
N SER A 91 -16.64 13.51 -5.39
CA SER A 91 -16.00 14.59 -6.14
C SER A 91 -17.04 15.47 -6.80
N GLU A 92 -17.00 16.78 -6.51
CA GLU A 92 -17.84 17.79 -7.15
C GLU A 92 -17.79 17.65 -8.69
N HIS A 93 -18.93 17.90 -9.34
CA HIS A 93 -19.15 17.74 -10.79
C HIS A 93 -19.17 16.30 -11.31
N THR A 94 -19.16 15.29 -10.43
CA THR A 94 -19.54 13.92 -10.77
C THR A 94 -20.96 13.62 -10.32
N PHE A 95 -21.66 12.72 -11.03
CA PHE A 95 -23.04 12.33 -10.71
C PHE A 95 -23.18 11.82 -9.26
N ASP A 96 -22.21 11.04 -8.78
CA ASP A 96 -22.23 10.47 -7.42
C ASP A 96 -21.84 11.51 -6.36
N GLY A 97 -20.79 12.31 -6.60
CA GLY A 97 -20.34 13.35 -5.68
C GLY A 97 -21.40 14.44 -5.49
N ASP A 98 -21.95 14.97 -6.58
CA ASP A 98 -23.02 15.95 -6.54
C ASP A 98 -24.25 15.40 -5.80
N ARG A 99 -24.65 14.14 -6.07
CA ARG A 99 -25.74 13.49 -5.32
C ARG A 99 -25.46 13.39 -3.82
N CYS A 100 -24.22 13.10 -3.40
CA CYS A 100 -23.85 13.09 -1.99
C CYS A 100 -23.94 14.49 -1.36
N HIS A 101 -23.53 15.55 -2.08
CA HIS A 101 -23.69 16.94 -1.63
C HIS A 101 -25.13 17.40 -1.56
N TYR A 102 -25.98 17.03 -2.53
CA TYR A 102 -27.41 17.32 -2.48
C TYR A 102 -28.08 16.56 -1.32
N ALA A 103 -27.70 15.31 -1.10
CA ALA A 103 -28.26 14.45 -0.05
C ALA A 103 -27.79 14.81 1.37
N ALA A 104 -26.65 15.49 1.54
CA ALA A 104 -26.06 15.77 2.86
C ALA A 104 -27.03 16.48 3.83
N LEU A 105 -27.68 15.68 4.68
CA LEU A 105 -28.79 16.08 5.56
C LEU A 105 -28.40 17.13 6.61
N ASN A 106 -27.12 17.16 7.01
CA ASN A 106 -26.63 18.09 8.02
C ASN A 106 -25.27 18.71 7.66
N LEU A 107 -24.96 19.82 8.32
CA LEU A 107 -23.75 20.60 8.09
C LEU A 107 -22.46 19.82 8.43
N LYS A 108 -22.50 18.84 9.34
CA LYS A 108 -21.31 18.03 9.66
C LYS A 108 -20.93 17.16 8.47
N VAL A 109 -21.90 16.45 7.87
CA VAL A 109 -21.70 15.67 6.64
C VAL A 109 -21.25 16.57 5.49
N ARG A 110 -21.90 17.72 5.27
CA ARG A 110 -21.49 18.64 4.19
C ARG A 110 -20.05 19.17 4.35
N LYS A 111 -19.60 19.41 5.60
CA LYS A 111 -18.20 19.76 5.89
C LYS A 111 -17.25 18.58 5.69
N LEU A 112 -17.67 17.36 6.04
CA LEU A 112 -16.91 16.13 5.81
C LEU A 112 -16.65 15.92 4.32
N LEU A 113 -17.69 15.93 3.47
CA LEU A 113 -17.56 15.74 2.02
C LEU A 113 -16.56 16.75 1.42
N LYS A 114 -16.76 18.06 1.67
CA LYS A 114 -15.85 19.11 1.19
C LYS A 114 -14.41 18.98 1.71
N ALA A 115 -14.21 18.46 2.91
CA ALA A 115 -12.87 18.20 3.45
C ALA A 115 -12.20 17.01 2.73
N PHE A 116 -12.96 15.96 2.46
CA PHE A 116 -12.50 14.77 1.72
C PHE A 116 -12.31 15.02 0.22
N GLU A 117 -12.97 16.00 -0.37
CA GLU A 117 -12.74 16.42 -1.75
C GLU A 117 -11.50 17.29 -1.88
N ALA A 118 -11.33 18.27 -0.99
CA ALA A 118 -10.11 19.06 -0.94
C ALA A 118 -8.87 18.20 -0.63
N ARG A 119 -9.07 17.08 0.10
CA ARG A 119 -8.05 16.10 0.47
C ARG A 119 -8.69 14.71 0.59
N PRO A 120 -8.62 13.83 -0.44
CA PRO A 120 -9.01 12.42 -0.29
C PRO A 120 -8.28 11.80 0.91
N PRO A 121 -8.80 10.72 1.54
CA PRO A 121 -8.22 10.22 2.78
C PRO A 121 -6.73 10.01 2.57
N PRO A 122 -5.87 10.72 3.33
CA PRO A 122 -4.46 10.69 3.07
C PRO A 122 -4.00 9.25 3.23
N LEU A 123 -3.22 8.78 2.25
CA LEU A 123 -2.45 7.57 2.44
C LEU A 123 -1.64 7.71 3.73
N GLY A 124 -1.43 6.61 4.44
CA GLY A 124 -0.48 6.58 5.57
C GLY A 124 0.85 7.20 5.12
N PRO A 125 1.56 7.96 5.99
CA PRO A 125 2.78 8.65 5.61
C PRO A 125 3.77 7.82 4.76
N LEU A 126 3.93 6.52 5.06
CA LEU A 126 4.70 5.55 4.29
C LEU A 126 4.13 5.30 2.90
N GLN A 127 2.85 4.93 2.80
CA GLN A 127 2.16 4.69 1.53
C GLN A 127 2.18 5.94 0.63
N GLY A 128 2.05 7.13 1.22
CA GLY A 128 2.18 8.41 0.53
C GLY A 128 3.60 8.62 -0.01
N SER A 129 4.60 8.58 0.88
CA SER A 129 6.02 8.70 0.54
C SER A 129 6.46 7.75 -0.59
N LEU A 130 6.07 6.48 -0.52
CA LEU A 130 6.45 5.48 -1.51
C LEU A 130 5.66 5.60 -2.82
N ARG A 131 4.36 5.95 -2.76
CA ARG A 131 3.60 6.30 -3.97
C ARG A 131 4.23 7.48 -4.71
N ASP A 132 4.58 8.54 -4.00
CA ASP A 132 5.17 9.73 -4.62
C ASP A 132 6.57 9.43 -5.19
N THR A 133 7.31 8.50 -4.57
CA THR A 133 8.56 7.95 -5.13
C THR A 133 8.32 7.16 -6.43
N PHE A 134 7.25 6.37 -6.51
CA PHE A 134 6.88 5.68 -7.76
C PHE A 134 6.46 6.66 -8.87
N LEU A 135 5.80 7.76 -8.49
CA LEU A 135 5.29 8.78 -9.42
C LEU A 135 6.28 9.91 -9.75
N SER A 136 7.43 9.99 -9.07
CA SER A 136 8.53 10.87 -9.49
C SER A 136 9.22 10.39 -10.76
N CYS A 137 9.01 9.13 -11.16
CA CYS A 137 9.49 8.54 -12.40
C CYS A 137 8.62 9.00 -13.58
N GLU A 138 9.24 9.63 -14.59
CA GLU A 138 8.50 10.26 -15.70
C GLU A 138 7.66 9.26 -16.50
N ALA A 139 8.17 8.05 -16.74
CA ALA A 139 7.43 7.00 -17.42
C ALA A 139 6.16 6.60 -16.67
N ASN A 140 6.25 6.50 -15.34
CA ASN A 140 5.13 6.09 -14.50
C ASN A 140 4.07 7.18 -14.43
N ARG A 141 4.48 8.45 -14.30
CA ARG A 141 3.55 9.60 -14.26
C ARG A 141 2.79 9.76 -15.57
N GLY A 142 3.46 9.58 -16.70
CA GLY A 142 2.87 9.73 -18.04
C GLY A 142 1.66 8.82 -18.31
N PHE A 143 1.54 7.67 -17.66
CA PHE A 143 0.33 6.83 -17.77
C PHE A 143 -0.90 7.46 -17.09
N LEU A 144 -0.74 8.05 -15.90
CA LEU A 144 -1.82 8.75 -15.20
C LEU A 144 -2.23 10.00 -15.98
N ASP A 145 -1.27 10.79 -16.45
CA ASP A 145 -1.53 12.00 -17.23
C ASP A 145 -2.31 11.66 -18.54
N GLN A 146 -1.98 10.57 -19.23
CA GLN A 146 -2.74 10.09 -20.40
C GLN A 146 -4.15 9.58 -20.08
N ALA A 147 -4.34 8.94 -18.92
CA ALA A 147 -5.66 8.55 -18.45
C ALA A 147 -6.55 9.78 -18.14
N THR A 148 -5.94 10.91 -17.78
CA THR A 148 -6.67 12.17 -17.53
C THR A 148 -7.10 12.90 -18.82
N GLU A 149 -6.25 12.93 -19.85
CA GLU A 149 -6.61 13.54 -21.15
C GLU A 149 -7.74 12.80 -21.89
N SER A 150 -7.98 11.53 -21.53
CA SER A 150 -9.04 10.70 -22.10
C SER A 150 -10.46 11.01 -21.57
N GLY A 151 -10.61 11.95 -20.64
CA GLY A 151 -11.93 12.42 -20.15
C GLY A 151 -12.03 12.76 -18.66
N LEU A 152 -10.92 12.90 -17.94
CA LEU A 152 -10.91 13.15 -16.49
C LEU A 152 -10.00 14.32 -16.11
N HIS A 153 -10.59 15.45 -15.73
CA HIS A 153 -9.85 16.59 -15.18
C HIS A 153 -9.39 16.31 -13.73
N PHE A 154 -8.34 15.52 -13.55
CA PHE A 154 -7.76 15.27 -12.23
C PHE A 154 -6.81 16.42 -11.85
N GLN A 155 -7.28 17.37 -11.03
CA GLN A 155 -6.38 18.34 -10.42
C GLN A 155 -5.53 17.65 -9.36
N VAL A 156 -4.26 17.38 -9.69
CA VAL A 156 -3.23 17.08 -8.69
C VAL A 156 -2.87 18.39 -7.95
N SER A 157 -3.78 18.83 -7.07
CA SER A 157 -3.60 19.99 -6.20
C SER A 157 -2.48 19.73 -5.19
N GLY A 158 -1.23 19.96 -5.61
CA GLY A 158 -0.04 19.72 -4.80
C GLY A 158 1.28 19.89 -5.55
N PHE A 159 1.35 19.50 -6.83
CA PHE A 159 2.57 19.74 -7.62
C PHE A 159 2.59 21.17 -8.17
N ALA A 160 3.21 22.07 -7.40
CA ALA A 160 3.77 23.28 -7.97
C ALA A 160 4.78 22.87 -9.06
N SER A 161 4.48 23.19 -10.31
CA SER A 161 5.32 22.93 -11.48
C SER A 161 6.53 23.88 -11.52
N ASN A 162 7.33 23.88 -10.46
CA ASN A 162 8.66 24.44 -10.51
C ASN A 162 9.51 23.54 -11.41
N GLY A 163 9.95 24.09 -12.55
CA GLY A 163 10.84 23.43 -13.52
C GLY A 163 12.27 23.23 -12.99
N ALA A 164 12.41 22.73 -11.77
CA ALA A 164 13.65 22.11 -11.32
C ALA A 164 13.84 20.83 -12.13
N SER A 165 15.02 20.67 -12.73
CA SER A 165 15.44 19.42 -13.37
C SER A 165 15.15 18.24 -12.42
N SER A 166 14.36 17.27 -12.88
CA SER A 166 14.03 16.07 -12.09
C SER A 166 15.26 15.19 -11.99
N SER A 167 16.17 15.56 -11.07
CA SER A 167 17.26 14.69 -10.66
C SER A 167 16.63 13.46 -10.02
N TYR A 168 16.82 12.29 -10.64
CA TYR A 168 16.43 11.00 -10.10
C TYR A 168 17.32 10.69 -8.89
N TYR A 169 17.00 11.30 -7.73
CA TYR A 169 17.81 11.17 -6.52
C TYR A 169 18.05 9.70 -6.13
N PHE A 170 17.06 8.83 -6.38
CA PHE A 170 17.17 7.37 -6.31
C PHE A 170 16.47 6.77 -7.55
N PRO A 171 17.22 6.32 -8.56
CA PRO A 171 16.63 5.77 -9.77
C PRO A 171 16.08 4.35 -9.52
N PRO A 172 15.07 3.93 -10.29
CA PRO A 172 14.59 2.54 -10.30
C PRO A 172 15.74 1.56 -10.62
N ASP A 173 15.79 0.43 -9.92
CA ASP A 173 16.77 -0.63 -10.16
C ASP A 173 16.28 -1.69 -11.15
N VAL A 174 15.02 -1.59 -11.60
CA VAL A 174 14.42 -2.42 -12.65
C VAL A 174 13.37 -1.66 -13.47
N VAL A 175 13.39 -1.87 -14.79
CA VAL A 175 12.40 -1.36 -15.74
C VAL A 175 11.72 -2.52 -16.46
N PHE A 176 10.39 -2.55 -16.45
CA PHE A 176 9.57 -3.51 -17.19
C PHE A 176 9.04 -2.88 -18.46
N PHE A 177 9.31 -3.48 -19.62
CA PHE A 177 8.68 -3.09 -20.87
C PHE A 177 7.52 -4.03 -21.20
N VAL A 178 6.30 -3.50 -21.18
CA VAL A 178 5.06 -4.20 -21.59
C VAL A 178 4.44 -3.44 -22.75
N GLN A 179 4.12 -4.12 -23.85
CA GLN A 179 3.52 -3.50 -25.05
C GLN A 179 4.34 -2.28 -25.56
N GLY A 180 5.68 -2.32 -25.42
CA GLY A 180 6.60 -1.25 -25.78
C GLY A 180 6.71 -0.09 -24.77
N ARG A 181 5.86 -0.06 -23.73
CA ARG A 181 5.82 1.00 -22.72
C ARG A 181 6.62 0.60 -21.46
N PRO A 182 7.43 1.49 -20.87
CA PRO A 182 8.14 1.23 -19.63
C PRO A 182 7.26 1.36 -18.37
N ILE A 183 7.59 0.60 -17.34
CA ILE A 183 7.15 0.74 -15.95
C ILE A 183 8.41 0.66 -15.07
N GLU A 184 8.69 1.71 -14.32
CA GLU A 184 9.91 1.89 -13.52
C GLU A 184 9.68 1.48 -12.07
N ALA A 185 10.56 0.65 -11.48
CA ALA A 185 10.35 0.12 -10.13
C ALA A 185 11.64 -0.27 -9.37
N HIS A 186 11.46 -0.64 -8.08
CA HIS A 186 12.49 -1.06 -7.13
C HIS A 186 12.30 -2.54 -6.73
N ARG A 187 13.33 -3.39 -6.91
CA ARG A 187 13.30 -4.83 -6.60
C ARG A 187 12.90 -5.12 -5.18
N PHE A 188 13.41 -4.33 -4.23
CA PHE A 188 13.11 -4.43 -2.80
C PHE A 188 11.59 -4.42 -2.56
N ILE A 189 10.88 -3.43 -3.11
CA ILE A 189 9.42 -3.29 -2.94
C ILE A 189 8.69 -4.43 -3.63
N LEU A 190 9.05 -4.75 -4.89
CA LEU A 190 8.41 -5.85 -5.61
C LEU A 190 8.62 -7.21 -4.92
N SER A 191 9.80 -7.43 -4.32
CA SER A 191 10.15 -8.66 -3.61
C SER A 191 9.51 -8.76 -2.22
N SER A 192 9.19 -7.63 -1.58
CA SER A 192 8.46 -7.61 -0.31
C SER A 192 6.98 -7.96 -0.52
N ARG A 193 6.37 -7.42 -1.59
CA ARG A 193 4.94 -7.58 -1.91
C ARG A 193 4.60 -8.83 -2.73
N SER A 194 5.59 -9.50 -3.35
CA SER A 194 5.33 -10.69 -4.20
C SER A 194 6.43 -11.76 -4.13
N PRO A 195 6.08 -13.02 -3.77
CA PRO A 195 6.98 -14.17 -3.88
C PRO A 195 7.43 -14.48 -5.32
N PHE A 196 6.61 -14.16 -6.33
CA PHE A 196 6.96 -14.36 -7.73
C PHE A 196 8.09 -13.42 -8.17
N PHE A 197 7.97 -12.13 -7.88
CA PHE A 197 9.01 -11.15 -8.23
C PHE A 197 10.32 -11.47 -7.51
N ARG A 198 10.27 -11.75 -6.20
CA ARG A 198 11.42 -12.20 -5.40
C ARG A 198 12.17 -13.36 -6.07
N LYS A 199 11.47 -14.48 -6.31
CA LYS A 199 12.05 -15.67 -6.94
C LYS A 199 12.61 -15.38 -8.33
N LYS A 200 12.00 -14.48 -9.10
CA LYS A 200 12.50 -14.10 -10.42
C LYS A 200 13.79 -13.28 -10.35
N PHE A 201 13.93 -12.37 -9.39
CA PHE A 201 15.18 -11.63 -9.18
C PHE A 201 16.31 -12.49 -8.61
N GLU A 202 15.99 -13.54 -7.85
CA GLU A 202 16.97 -14.56 -7.42
C GLU A 202 17.44 -15.47 -8.58
N SER A 203 16.67 -15.57 -9.67
CA SER A 203 16.88 -16.51 -10.79
C SER A 203 16.97 -15.80 -12.15
N ASP A 204 15.92 -15.87 -12.97
CA ASP A 204 15.93 -15.48 -14.39
C ASP A 204 16.32 -14.01 -14.61
N TRP A 205 16.01 -13.13 -13.66
CA TRP A 205 16.22 -11.67 -13.71
C TRP A 205 17.34 -11.18 -12.80
N LYS A 206 18.16 -12.09 -12.26
CA LYS A 206 19.33 -11.75 -11.45
C LYS A 206 20.29 -10.87 -12.24
N GLY A 207 20.63 -9.70 -11.68
CA GLY A 207 21.50 -8.70 -12.32
C GLY A 207 20.92 -7.97 -13.54
N ARG A 208 19.65 -8.19 -13.94
CA ARG A 208 19.05 -7.56 -15.12
C ARG A 208 18.26 -6.30 -14.77
N ASN A 209 18.78 -5.12 -15.08
CA ASN A 209 18.06 -3.85 -14.94
C ASN A 209 16.83 -3.71 -15.87
N GLU A 210 16.78 -4.42 -16.99
CA GLU A 210 15.62 -4.43 -17.88
C GLU A 210 14.97 -5.81 -18.00
N VAL A 211 13.64 -5.83 -18.01
CA VAL A 211 12.81 -7.01 -18.28
C VAL A 211 11.78 -6.67 -19.36
N ARG A 212 11.91 -7.28 -20.54
CA ARG A 212 11.03 -7.01 -21.69
C ARG A 212 10.06 -8.16 -21.91
N PHE A 213 8.76 -7.88 -21.88
CA PHE A 213 7.71 -8.86 -22.10
C PHE A 213 7.28 -8.89 -23.57
N SER A 214 7.60 -9.98 -24.26
CA SER A 214 7.26 -10.20 -25.68
C SER A 214 5.85 -10.78 -25.92
N ARG A 215 5.05 -10.98 -24.86
CA ARG A 215 3.70 -11.55 -24.97
C ARG A 215 2.67 -10.43 -25.06
N GLU A 216 1.94 -10.37 -26.17
CA GLU A 216 0.85 -9.41 -26.39
C GLU A 216 -0.28 -9.53 -25.35
N LYS A 217 -0.46 -10.73 -24.76
CA LYS A 217 -1.50 -11.05 -23.76
C LYS A 217 -1.25 -10.49 -22.34
N LEU A 218 -0.32 -9.55 -22.16
CA LEU A 218 -0.08 -8.90 -20.87
C LEU A 218 -0.55 -7.45 -20.98
N SER A 219 -1.70 -7.12 -20.36
CA SER A 219 -2.20 -5.74 -20.29
C SER A 219 -1.20 -4.85 -19.54
N TYR A 220 -0.76 -3.77 -20.18
CA TYR A 220 0.04 -2.73 -19.53
C TYR A 220 -0.71 -2.07 -18.36
N PRO A 221 -1.95 -1.55 -18.53
CA PRO A 221 -2.71 -0.98 -17.42
C PRO A 221 -2.85 -1.89 -16.21
N ALA A 222 -3.10 -3.20 -16.42
CA ALA A 222 -3.26 -4.16 -15.34
C ALA A 222 -1.94 -4.41 -14.58
N LEU A 223 -0.80 -4.57 -15.28
CA LEU A 223 0.49 -4.69 -14.58
C LEU A 223 0.89 -3.39 -13.88
N TYR A 224 0.66 -2.24 -14.52
CA TYR A 224 0.91 -0.92 -13.92
C TYR A 224 0.11 -0.76 -12.63
N SER A 225 -1.19 -1.07 -12.65
CA SER A 225 -2.06 -0.92 -11.48
C SER A 225 -1.62 -1.82 -10.32
N LEU A 226 -1.16 -3.05 -10.60
CA LEU A 226 -0.59 -3.94 -9.59
C LEU A 226 0.72 -3.39 -9.00
N ILE A 227 1.63 -2.88 -9.84
CA ILE A 227 2.90 -2.31 -9.40
C ILE A 227 2.65 -1.02 -8.61
N HIS A 228 1.78 -0.11 -9.05
CA HIS A 228 1.39 1.08 -8.29
C HIS A 228 0.77 0.71 -6.93
N PHE A 229 -0.09 -0.31 -6.89
CA PHE A 229 -0.65 -0.84 -5.64
C PHE A 229 0.46 -1.30 -4.67
N PHE A 230 1.53 -1.94 -5.15
CA PHE A 230 2.65 -2.37 -4.30
C PHE A 230 3.39 -1.22 -3.58
N TYR A 231 3.30 0.03 -4.05
CA TYR A 231 3.90 1.21 -3.38
C TYR A 231 2.93 1.98 -2.48
N SER A 232 1.62 1.82 -2.69
CA SER A 232 0.61 2.74 -2.17
C SER A 232 -0.46 2.08 -1.31
N ASP A 233 -0.56 0.75 -1.34
CA ASP A 233 -1.72 -0.02 -0.87
C ASP A 233 -3.06 0.45 -1.46
N ARG A 234 -3.06 1.29 -2.51
CA ARG A 234 -4.26 1.78 -3.18
C ARG A 234 -4.26 1.29 -4.62
N LEU A 235 -5.16 0.36 -4.89
CA LEU A 235 -5.42 -0.14 -6.24
C LEU A 235 -6.50 0.72 -6.88
N GLU A 236 -6.24 1.14 -8.12
CA GLU A 236 -7.19 1.86 -8.95
C GLU A 236 -7.05 1.32 -10.37
N VAL A 237 -8.11 0.70 -10.90
CA VAL A 237 -8.09 -0.03 -12.18
C VAL A 237 -9.39 0.20 -12.94
N ALA A 238 -9.34 0.24 -14.27
CA ALA A 238 -10.56 0.25 -15.08
C ALA A 238 -11.28 -1.11 -14.97
N VAL A 239 -12.62 -1.12 -15.03
CA VAL A 239 -13.40 -2.38 -14.95
C VAL A 239 -12.97 -3.36 -16.05
N ASP A 240 -12.74 -2.87 -17.27
CA ASP A 240 -12.32 -3.68 -18.42
C ASP A 240 -10.95 -4.39 -18.21
N ASP A 241 -10.05 -3.81 -17.42
CA ASP A 241 -8.74 -4.38 -17.08
C ASP A 241 -8.78 -5.36 -15.90
N MET A 242 -9.90 -5.47 -15.17
CA MET A 242 -9.97 -6.27 -13.94
C MET A 242 -9.73 -7.77 -14.18
N GLU A 243 -10.19 -8.32 -15.31
CA GLU A 243 -9.92 -9.73 -15.63
C GLU A 243 -8.43 -9.99 -15.89
N ASP A 244 -7.72 -9.06 -16.54
CA ASP A 244 -6.27 -9.17 -16.71
C ASP A 244 -5.53 -8.99 -15.39
N LEU A 245 -5.98 -8.07 -14.54
CA LEU A 245 -5.41 -7.89 -13.21
C LEU A 245 -5.53 -9.17 -12.37
N VAL A 246 -6.68 -9.85 -12.39
CA VAL A 246 -6.84 -11.16 -11.71
C VAL A 246 -5.88 -12.21 -12.26
N ARG A 247 -5.72 -12.28 -13.60
CA ARG A 247 -4.74 -13.18 -14.25
C ARG A 247 -3.31 -12.87 -13.79
N ILE A 248 -2.93 -11.60 -13.69
CA ILE A 248 -1.60 -11.16 -13.25
C ILE A 248 -1.40 -11.46 -11.75
N CYS A 249 -2.36 -11.12 -10.87
CA CYS A 249 -2.31 -11.42 -9.43
C CYS A 249 -2.06 -12.92 -9.16
N LYS A 250 -2.70 -13.81 -9.93
CA LYS A 250 -2.51 -15.25 -9.84
C LYS A 250 -1.10 -15.71 -10.23
N VAL A 251 -0.48 -15.07 -11.22
CA VAL A 251 0.93 -15.30 -11.61
C VAL A 251 1.87 -14.73 -10.56
N CYS A 252 1.61 -13.52 -10.09
CA CYS A 252 2.39 -12.79 -9.10
C CYS A 252 2.25 -13.31 -7.66
N LYS A 253 1.37 -14.29 -7.41
CA LYS A 253 1.11 -14.90 -6.09
C LYS A 253 0.56 -13.91 -5.06
N CYS A 254 -0.35 -13.04 -5.50
CA CYS A 254 -1.06 -12.06 -4.67
C CYS A 254 -2.45 -12.60 -4.29
N GLU A 255 -2.51 -13.64 -3.47
CA GLU A 255 -3.70 -14.49 -3.31
C GLU A 255 -4.90 -13.78 -2.65
N SER A 256 -4.68 -12.93 -1.64
CA SER A 256 -5.77 -12.15 -1.02
C SER A 256 -6.36 -11.12 -1.97
N LEU A 257 -5.50 -10.39 -2.70
CA LEU A 257 -5.92 -9.43 -3.72
C LEU A 257 -6.68 -10.12 -4.87
N GLN A 258 -6.18 -11.27 -5.34
CA GLN A 258 -6.86 -12.09 -6.34
C GLN A 258 -8.28 -12.47 -5.87
N ARG A 259 -8.43 -12.97 -4.62
CA ARG A 259 -9.73 -13.36 -4.06
C ARG A 259 -10.73 -12.21 -3.95
N ILE A 260 -10.28 -10.99 -3.64
CA ILE A 260 -11.16 -9.81 -3.59
C ILE A 260 -11.62 -9.44 -5.01
N LEU A 261 -10.69 -9.37 -5.96
CA LEU A 261 -10.99 -9.03 -7.35
C LEU A 261 -11.88 -10.08 -8.05
N GLU A 262 -11.69 -11.37 -7.76
CA GLU A 262 -12.55 -12.45 -8.27
C GLU A 262 -13.99 -12.34 -7.76
N LYS A 263 -14.20 -11.98 -6.47
CA LYS A 263 -15.55 -11.69 -5.95
C LYS A 263 -16.17 -10.49 -6.66
N GLU A 264 -15.41 -9.41 -6.83
CA GLU A 264 -15.91 -8.20 -7.49
C GLU A 264 -16.32 -8.45 -8.94
N LEU A 265 -15.53 -9.20 -9.71
CA LEU A 265 -15.90 -9.60 -11.08
C LEU A 265 -17.21 -10.41 -11.12
N ILE A 266 -17.48 -11.26 -10.12
CA ILE A 266 -18.76 -11.98 -10.02
C ILE A 266 -19.91 -11.00 -9.71
N HIS A 267 -19.70 -10.04 -8.81
CA HIS A 267 -20.69 -9.01 -8.50
C HIS A 267 -21.01 -8.13 -9.72
N GLN A 268 -19.99 -7.71 -10.47
CA GLN A 268 -20.15 -6.91 -11.69
C GLN A 268 -20.94 -7.67 -12.77
N LYS A 269 -20.57 -8.93 -13.05
CA LYS A 269 -21.29 -9.76 -14.03
C LYS A 269 -22.75 -10.03 -13.63
N TYR A 270 -23.03 -10.17 -12.34
CA TYR A 270 -24.40 -10.29 -11.84
C TYR A 270 -25.18 -8.98 -11.96
N ALA A 271 -24.55 -7.83 -11.69
CA ALA A 271 -25.16 -6.52 -11.87
C ALA A 271 -25.47 -6.22 -13.34
N GLU A 272 -24.57 -6.56 -14.26
CA GLU A 272 -24.76 -6.47 -15.71
C GLU A 272 -25.89 -7.35 -16.20
N TYR A 273 -25.93 -8.63 -15.81
CA TYR A 273 -27.03 -9.55 -16.15
C TYR A 273 -28.41 -9.02 -15.71
N LYS A 274 -28.46 -8.29 -14.59
CA LYS A 274 -29.68 -7.68 -14.06
C LYS A 274 -30.02 -6.32 -14.70
N ALA A 275 -29.04 -5.64 -15.29
CA ALA A 275 -29.23 -4.36 -15.96
C ALA A 275 -29.83 -4.59 -17.36
N LEU A 276 -31.07 -4.13 -17.57
CA LEU A 276 -31.82 -4.27 -18.83
C LEU A 276 -31.29 -3.39 -19.99
N ARG A 277 -30.01 -2.98 -19.97
CA ARG A 277 -29.36 -2.12 -20.96
C ARG A 277 -27.85 -2.40 -21.00
N ASP A 278 -27.25 -2.28 -22.18
CA ASP A 278 -25.80 -2.08 -22.31
C ASP A 278 -25.41 -0.80 -21.55
N VAL A 279 -24.67 -0.96 -20.46
CA VAL A 279 -24.08 0.16 -19.72
C VAL A 279 -22.63 0.29 -20.18
N ASP A 280 -22.26 1.48 -20.67
CA ASP A 280 -20.88 1.77 -21.04
C ASP A 280 -19.96 1.64 -19.80
N ASN A 281 -19.06 0.65 -19.84
CA ASN A 281 -18.12 0.36 -18.76
C ASN A 281 -16.82 1.18 -18.88
N SER A 282 -16.57 1.87 -19.99
CA SER A 282 -15.28 2.54 -20.29
C SER A 282 -14.88 3.60 -19.27
N GLN A 283 -15.84 4.16 -18.53
CA GLN A 283 -15.60 5.14 -17.46
C GLN A 283 -15.68 4.55 -16.04
N LYS A 284 -16.05 3.27 -15.87
CA LYS A 284 -16.15 2.63 -14.56
C LYS A 284 -14.76 2.23 -14.06
N ARG A 285 -14.45 2.60 -12.82
CA ARG A 285 -13.18 2.28 -12.16
C ARG A 285 -13.42 1.61 -10.83
N TYR A 286 -12.67 0.55 -10.57
CA TYR A 286 -12.64 -0.12 -9.28
C TYR A 286 -11.51 0.47 -8.43
N ILE A 287 -11.83 0.86 -7.20
CA ILE A 287 -10.89 1.38 -6.21
C ILE A 287 -10.94 0.49 -4.98
N LEU A 288 -9.76 0.03 -4.54
CA LEU A 288 -9.58 -0.77 -3.34
C LEU A 288 -8.47 -0.15 -2.49
N GLN A 289 -8.80 0.13 -1.21
CA GLN A 289 -7.83 0.52 -0.20
C GLN A 289 -7.26 -0.73 0.49
N GLY A 290 -5.97 -0.71 0.86
CA GLY A 290 -5.30 -1.85 1.51
C GLY A 290 -5.85 -2.21 2.89
N LEU A 291 -6.67 -1.36 3.50
CA LEU A 291 -7.43 -1.71 4.71
C LEU A 291 -8.39 -2.89 4.48
N SER A 292 -8.89 -3.08 3.25
CA SER A 292 -9.70 -4.24 2.86
C SER A 292 -8.89 -5.53 2.65
N LEU A 293 -7.56 -5.50 2.79
CA LEU A 293 -6.70 -6.68 2.80
C LEU A 293 -6.35 -7.10 4.23
N PRO A 294 -6.03 -8.40 4.45
CA PRO A 294 -5.39 -8.86 5.69
C PRO A 294 -4.14 -8.05 6.00
N GLU A 295 -3.87 -7.82 7.28
CA GLU A 295 -2.80 -6.93 7.74
C GLU A 295 -1.41 -7.38 7.24
N GLU A 296 -1.17 -8.69 7.22
CA GLU A 296 0.05 -9.32 6.71
C GLU A 296 0.30 -9.05 5.22
N ASP A 297 -0.75 -8.77 4.45
CA ASP A 297 -0.72 -8.46 3.02
C ASP A 297 -0.66 -6.95 2.72
N ARG A 298 -0.60 -6.09 3.74
CA ARG A 298 -0.40 -4.63 3.59
C ARG A 298 1.08 -4.26 3.44
N LEU A 299 1.35 -3.07 2.90
CA LEU A 299 2.70 -2.55 2.67
C LEU A 299 3.52 -2.44 3.97
N PRO A 300 3.02 -1.87 5.09
CA PRO A 300 3.75 -1.83 6.36
C PRO A 300 4.26 -3.20 6.82
N ALA A 301 3.39 -4.21 6.87
CA ALA A 301 3.76 -5.57 7.28
C ALA A 301 4.76 -6.23 6.31
N ALA A 302 4.63 -5.94 5.01
CA ALA A 302 5.57 -6.45 4.01
C ALA A 302 6.98 -5.83 4.13
N LEU A 303 7.08 -4.54 4.45
CA LEU A 303 8.36 -3.88 4.68
C LEU A 303 8.96 -4.24 6.05
N HIS A 304 8.13 -4.36 7.09
CA HIS A 304 8.56 -4.86 8.41
C HIS A 304 9.25 -6.23 8.30
N ARG A 305 8.72 -7.15 7.49
CA ARG A 305 9.36 -8.46 7.25
C ARG A 305 10.77 -8.36 6.68
N ILE A 306 11.06 -7.40 5.78
CA ILE A 306 12.43 -7.22 5.26
C ILE A 306 13.29 -6.46 6.27
N LEU A 307 12.75 -5.49 7.01
CA LEU A 307 13.46 -4.84 8.10
C LEU A 307 13.97 -5.87 9.12
N GLN A 308 13.14 -6.83 9.53
CA GLN A 308 13.54 -7.89 10.46
C GLN A 308 14.70 -8.76 9.92
N ILE A 309 14.71 -9.08 8.61
CA ILE A 309 15.84 -9.78 7.98
C ILE A 309 17.10 -8.89 7.99
N SER A 310 16.94 -7.60 7.72
CA SER A 310 18.03 -6.60 7.68
C SER A 310 18.65 -6.41 9.08
N LEU A 311 17.84 -6.28 10.13
CA LEU A 311 18.27 -6.18 11.53
C LEU A 311 18.96 -7.47 12.03
N ALA A 312 18.45 -8.64 11.64
CA ALA A 312 19.08 -9.92 11.95
C ALA A 312 20.46 -10.08 11.29
N LYS A 313 20.64 -9.58 10.05
CA LYS A 313 21.95 -9.54 9.36
C LYS A 313 22.89 -8.50 9.94
N SER A 314 22.38 -7.31 10.24
CA SER A 314 23.09 -6.21 10.92
C SER A 314 23.74 -6.68 12.23
N SER A 315 22.99 -7.47 13.02
CA SER A 315 23.47 -8.06 14.27
C SER A 315 24.58 -9.12 14.07
N LYS A 316 24.61 -9.82 12.92
CA LYS A 316 25.67 -10.77 12.57
C LYS A 316 26.95 -10.08 12.12
N GLU A 317 26.87 -9.02 11.33
CA GLU A 317 28.05 -8.26 10.87
C GLU A 317 28.85 -7.67 12.05
N HIS A 318 28.16 -7.12 13.06
CA HIS A 318 28.78 -6.64 14.31
C HIS A 318 29.58 -7.73 15.06
N SER A 319 29.20 -9.01 14.94
CA SER A 319 29.91 -10.11 15.59
C SER A 319 31.22 -10.52 14.88
N LEU A 320 31.40 -10.13 13.63
CA LEU A 320 32.60 -10.44 12.84
C LEU A 320 33.73 -9.40 13.05
N ASP A 321 33.37 -8.16 13.38
CA ASP A 321 34.33 -7.07 13.63
C ASP A 321 34.94 -7.15 15.05
N ILE A 322 34.20 -7.73 16.01
CA ILE A 322 34.71 -8.08 17.35
C ILE A 322 35.39 -9.47 17.27
N GLY A 323 36.59 -9.49 16.67
CA GLY A 323 37.26 -10.73 16.29
C GLY A 323 37.75 -11.65 17.43
N VAL A 324 36.86 -12.47 18.00
CA VAL A 324 37.18 -13.79 18.60
C VAL A 324 36.01 -14.78 18.45
N ASP A 325 35.80 -15.36 17.26
CA ASP A 325 35.45 -16.79 17.11
C ASP A 325 35.35 -17.22 15.62
N ARG A 326 36.49 -17.55 15.03
CA ARG A 326 36.50 -18.63 14.04
C ARG A 326 36.67 -19.93 14.84
N LEU A 327 35.63 -20.79 14.85
CA LEU A 327 35.59 -22.22 15.21
C LEU A 327 34.56 -22.67 16.29
N LEU A 328 33.27 -22.33 16.17
CA LEU A 328 32.20 -23.17 16.75
C LEU A 328 30.92 -23.22 15.89
N PRO A 329 30.49 -24.40 15.37
CA PRO A 329 29.20 -24.55 14.72
C PRO A 329 28.09 -24.74 15.76
N ARG A 330 27.41 -23.65 16.15
CA ARG A 330 26.25 -23.71 17.06
C ARG A 330 24.98 -24.15 16.35
N VAL A 331 24.79 -25.47 16.28
CA VAL A 331 23.53 -26.13 15.94
C VAL A 331 22.41 -25.63 16.85
N GLY A 332 21.27 -25.19 16.28
CA GLY A 332 20.07 -24.87 17.07
C GLY A 332 19.05 -23.93 16.43
N ALA A 333 19.50 -22.90 15.68
CA ALA A 333 18.62 -21.92 15.03
C ALA A 333 19.03 -21.54 13.59
N MET A 334 20.00 -22.26 13.02
CA MET A 334 20.55 -22.01 11.69
C MET A 334 19.81 -22.83 10.63
N GLN A 335 18.90 -22.22 9.85
CA GLN A 335 18.58 -22.66 8.48
C GLN A 335 17.66 -21.76 7.65
N LEU A 336 16.94 -20.77 8.23
CA LEU A 336 16.00 -19.92 7.48
C LEU A 336 16.48 -18.49 7.19
N SER A 337 17.43 -17.93 7.97
CA SER A 337 17.84 -16.52 7.83
C SER A 337 19.12 -16.28 7.02
N ASP A 338 19.90 -17.32 6.68
CA ASP A 338 21.12 -17.19 5.87
C ASP A 338 20.87 -17.29 4.36
N SER A 339 19.66 -17.70 3.94
CA SER A 339 19.32 -17.92 2.51
C SER A 339 18.52 -16.79 1.87
N LEU A 340 17.91 -15.89 2.66
CA LEU A 340 17.09 -14.80 2.18
C LEU A 340 17.93 -13.53 1.99
N ASP A 341 17.96 -13.02 0.76
CA ASP A 341 18.53 -11.70 0.49
C ASP A 341 17.66 -10.61 1.15
N ASP A 342 18.32 -9.64 1.78
CA ASP A 342 17.64 -8.47 2.34
C ASP A 342 17.46 -7.38 1.29
N LEU A 343 18.25 -7.40 0.20
CA LEU A 343 18.28 -6.35 -0.83
C LEU A 343 18.67 -4.97 -0.30
N ALA A 344 19.34 -4.92 0.86
CA ALA A 344 19.88 -3.71 1.44
C ALA A 344 20.95 -3.11 0.52
N ASP A 345 20.83 -1.80 0.26
CA ASP A 345 21.66 -1.03 -0.68
C ASP A 345 22.47 0.06 0.05
N ILE A 346 22.42 0.10 1.38
CA ILE A 346 23.21 0.98 2.25
C ILE A 346 23.39 0.40 3.66
N CYS A 347 24.53 0.70 4.29
CA CYS A 347 24.76 0.51 5.71
C CYS A 347 24.84 1.86 6.44
N VAL A 348 24.17 2.00 7.59
CA VAL A 348 24.25 3.17 8.47
C VAL A 348 24.85 2.76 9.81
N ARG A 349 25.95 3.36 10.26
CA ARG A 349 26.47 3.15 11.63
C ARG A 349 25.92 4.20 12.57
N VAL A 350 25.47 3.72 13.72
CA VAL A 350 25.10 4.53 14.89
C VAL A 350 25.85 3.96 16.08
N ASP A 351 26.64 4.81 16.73
CA ASP A 351 27.67 4.44 17.70
C ASP A 351 28.59 3.31 17.19
N LYS A 352 28.36 2.09 17.69
CA LYS A 352 29.11 0.87 17.34
C LYS A 352 28.30 -0.10 16.48
N ARG A 353 26.97 0.07 16.39
CA ARG A 353 26.08 -0.83 15.64
C ARG A 353 26.00 -0.37 14.19
N ILE A 354 25.98 -1.33 13.26
CA ILE A 354 25.80 -1.10 11.82
C ILE A 354 24.41 -1.61 11.46
N PHE A 355 23.63 -0.81 10.74
CA PHE A 355 22.27 -1.09 10.31
C PHE A 355 22.22 -1.17 8.78
N ARG A 356 21.91 -2.35 8.26
CA ARG A 356 21.62 -2.58 6.83
C ARG A 356 20.23 -2.02 6.50
N CYS A 357 20.14 -1.22 5.45
CA CYS A 357 18.96 -0.41 5.14
C CYS A 357 18.73 -0.25 3.63
N HIS A 358 17.62 0.41 3.28
CA HIS A 358 17.18 0.66 1.91
C HIS A 358 17.10 2.17 1.66
N GLN A 359 17.90 2.69 0.73
CA GLN A 359 17.98 4.11 0.38
C GLN A 359 16.60 4.65 -0.03
N VAL A 360 15.81 3.86 -0.77
CA VAL A 360 14.44 4.22 -1.18
C VAL A 360 13.52 4.48 0.01
N VAL A 361 13.65 3.73 1.11
CA VAL A 361 12.87 4.00 2.33
C VAL A 361 13.42 5.20 3.07
N LEU A 362 14.75 5.27 3.28
CA LEU A 362 15.35 6.39 4.01
C LEU A 362 15.04 7.75 3.35
N ALA A 363 15.22 7.84 2.03
CA ALA A 363 15.01 9.08 1.28
C ALA A 363 13.55 9.45 1.02
N SER A 364 12.63 8.47 0.90
CA SER A 364 11.21 8.78 0.71
C SER A 364 10.53 9.26 1.99
N ARG A 365 11.04 8.83 3.16
CA ARG A 365 10.48 9.18 4.47
C ARG A 365 11.14 10.42 5.10
N SER A 366 12.39 10.72 4.77
CA SER A 366 13.17 11.82 5.36
C SER A 366 13.91 12.68 4.32
N GLU A 367 13.60 13.97 4.28
CA GLU A 367 14.34 14.95 3.46
C GLU A 367 15.80 15.14 3.92
N TYR A 368 16.10 14.87 5.20
CA TYR A 368 17.48 14.82 5.69
C TYR A 368 18.25 13.71 4.99
N PHE A 369 17.77 12.46 5.05
CA PHE A 369 18.44 11.34 4.39
C PHE A 369 18.48 11.52 2.88
N LYS A 370 17.40 11.99 2.24
CA LYS A 370 17.38 12.31 0.80
C LYS A 370 18.46 13.33 0.39
N THR A 371 18.67 14.37 1.18
CA THR A 371 19.71 15.39 0.95
C THR A 371 21.12 14.86 1.24
N ARG A 372 21.27 13.99 2.25
CA ARG A 372 22.56 13.42 2.67
C ARG A 372 23.05 12.36 1.69
N LEU A 373 22.16 11.48 1.25
CA LEU A 373 22.43 10.39 0.31
C LEU A 373 22.71 10.87 -1.12
N SER A 374 22.05 11.94 -1.58
CA SER A 374 22.33 12.53 -2.90
C SER A 374 23.75 13.11 -2.99
N ARG A 375 24.22 13.80 -1.96
CA ARG A 375 25.61 14.27 -1.84
C ARG A 375 26.64 13.12 -1.78
N MET A 376 26.25 11.96 -1.24
CA MET A 376 27.09 10.76 -1.24
C MET A 376 27.36 10.26 -2.66
N LYS A 377 26.34 10.26 -3.54
CA LYS A 377 26.49 9.86 -4.95
C LYS A 377 27.45 10.79 -5.70
N GLU A 378 27.31 12.11 -5.54
CA GLU A 378 28.26 13.09 -6.13
C GLU A 378 29.71 12.87 -5.70
N PHE A 379 29.94 12.29 -4.51
CA PHE A 379 31.28 11.97 -4.03
C PHE A 379 31.81 10.69 -4.68
N TYR A 380 31.02 9.60 -4.69
CA TYR A 380 31.42 8.34 -5.29
C TYR A 380 31.62 8.43 -6.81
N GLU A 381 30.78 9.18 -7.53
CA GLU A 381 30.96 9.47 -8.98
C GLU A 381 32.24 10.25 -9.31
N ARG A 382 32.93 10.81 -8.30
CA ARG A 382 34.26 11.46 -8.44
C ARG A 382 35.43 10.57 -8.01
N THR A 383 35.16 9.37 -7.47
CA THR A 383 36.18 8.44 -6.96
C THR A 383 35.91 7.00 -7.42
N ASP A 384 36.28 6.71 -8.67
CA ASP A 384 36.30 5.37 -9.29
C ASP A 384 37.35 4.43 -8.63
N ALA A 385 37.24 4.16 -7.32
CA ALA A 385 38.33 3.57 -6.54
C ALA A 385 37.93 2.69 -5.34
N PHE A 386 36.81 1.97 -5.38
CA PHE A 386 36.50 0.92 -4.39
C PHE A 386 35.95 -0.37 -5.01
N SER A 387 36.21 -1.49 -4.33
CA SER A 387 35.82 -2.85 -4.73
C SER A 387 34.30 -3.07 -4.71
N SER A 388 33.79 -3.85 -5.68
CA SER A 388 32.37 -4.09 -5.95
C SER A 388 31.53 -4.73 -4.83
N ASP A 389 32.16 -5.19 -3.75
CA ASP A 389 31.58 -6.17 -2.82
C ASP A 389 31.21 -5.56 -1.45
N THR A 390 31.28 -4.24 -1.31
CA THR A 390 30.97 -3.53 -0.05
C THR A 390 29.87 -2.50 -0.27
N LEU A 391 28.80 -2.56 0.54
CA LEU A 391 27.70 -1.59 0.46
C LEU A 391 28.19 -0.17 0.77
N PRO A 392 27.61 0.86 0.14
CA PRO A 392 27.89 2.24 0.49
C PRO A 392 27.46 2.48 1.95
N TYR A 393 28.17 3.38 2.61
CA TYR A 393 28.22 3.39 4.06
C TYR A 393 28.14 4.82 4.61
N LEU A 394 27.31 5.01 5.64
CA LEU A 394 26.96 6.30 6.23
C LEU A 394 27.15 6.27 7.75
N GLU A 395 27.63 7.37 8.33
CA GLU A 395 27.72 7.54 9.80
C GLU A 395 26.68 8.55 10.26
N GLU A 396 25.93 8.21 11.30
CA GLU A 396 25.08 9.13 12.05
C GLU A 396 25.56 9.23 13.50
N HIS A 397 25.32 10.39 14.11
CA HIS A 397 25.80 10.75 15.44
C HIS A 397 24.68 11.37 16.28
N ASP A 398 24.97 11.56 17.57
CA ASP A 398 24.09 12.20 18.56
C ASP A 398 22.70 11.52 18.71
N LEU A 399 22.63 10.21 18.48
CA LEU A 399 21.45 9.38 18.63
C LEU A 399 21.89 7.98 19.09
N SER A 400 21.22 7.39 20.07
CA SER A 400 21.45 6.01 20.51
C SER A 400 21.07 5.00 19.42
N ALA A 401 21.72 3.85 19.43
CA ALA A 401 21.42 2.80 18.47
C ALA A 401 20.01 2.21 18.68
N GLU A 402 19.48 2.24 19.91
CA GLU A 402 18.12 1.85 20.26
C GLU A 402 17.08 2.83 19.67
N ALA A 403 17.29 4.14 19.82
CA ALA A 403 16.41 5.15 19.21
C ALA A 403 16.51 5.14 17.67
N PHE A 404 17.69 4.87 17.09
CA PHE A 404 17.80 4.65 15.65
C PHE A 404 17.01 3.43 15.19
N GLU A 405 17.06 2.31 15.93
CA GLU A 405 16.31 1.09 15.64
C GLU A 405 14.79 1.35 15.65
N LYS A 406 14.28 2.14 16.62
CA LYS A 406 12.87 2.57 16.66
C LYS A 406 12.52 3.58 15.56
N MET A 407 13.42 4.50 15.22
CA MET A 407 13.23 5.43 14.10
C MET A 407 13.08 4.69 12.76
N ILE A 408 13.94 3.70 12.48
CA ILE A 408 13.82 2.91 11.25
C ILE A 408 12.62 1.95 11.28
N GLU A 409 12.23 1.41 12.43
CA GLU A 409 10.97 0.66 12.58
C GLU A 409 9.77 1.51 12.12
N TYR A 410 9.68 2.76 12.59
CA TYR A 410 8.68 3.72 12.13
C TYR A 410 8.79 4.01 10.62
N MET A 411 9.99 4.28 10.10
CA MET A 411 10.18 4.61 8.68
C MET A 411 9.71 3.49 7.74
N TYR A 412 9.77 2.22 8.16
CA TYR A 412 9.32 1.07 7.35
C TYR A 412 7.84 0.71 7.57
N THR A 413 7.16 1.24 8.60
CA THR A 413 5.84 0.72 8.99
C THR A 413 4.76 1.76 9.32
N ASP A 414 5.12 3.03 9.52
CA ASP A 414 4.31 4.05 10.22
C ASP A 414 3.87 3.71 11.65
N GLY A 415 4.23 2.52 12.15
CA GLY A 415 3.94 2.06 13.50
C GLY A 415 5.13 2.20 14.43
N LEU A 416 4.83 2.23 15.72
CA LEU A 416 5.79 2.11 16.81
C LEU A 416 5.15 1.22 17.86
N THR A 417 5.91 0.29 18.45
CA THR A 417 5.51 -0.45 19.64
C THR A 417 6.57 -0.28 20.72
N ASP A 418 6.17 -0.46 21.98
CA ASP A 418 7.09 -0.67 23.11
C ASP A 418 8.19 0.40 23.23
N ILE A 419 7.80 1.68 23.22
CA ILE A 419 8.69 2.80 23.54
C ILE A 419 8.77 2.94 25.07
N ASP A 420 9.97 2.86 25.62
CA ASP A 420 10.24 3.27 27.00
C ASP A 420 10.05 4.79 27.11
N PRO A 421 9.26 5.31 28.06
CA PRO A 421 9.14 6.75 28.32
C PRO A 421 10.49 7.47 28.42
N ALA A 422 11.55 6.81 28.91
CA ALA A 422 12.91 7.38 28.95
C ALA A 422 13.55 7.63 27.57
N GLN A 423 13.08 6.96 26.51
CA GLN A 423 13.54 7.13 25.12
C GLN A 423 12.73 8.17 24.34
N ALA A 424 11.59 8.62 24.86
CA ALA A 424 10.67 9.49 24.11
C ALA A 424 11.27 10.85 23.76
N GLU A 425 12.02 11.48 24.68
CA GLU A 425 12.67 12.77 24.45
C GLU A 425 13.69 12.68 23.30
N GLU A 426 14.54 11.65 23.31
CA GLU A 426 15.47 11.35 22.22
C GLU A 426 14.75 11.09 20.89
N MET A 427 13.59 10.42 20.91
CA MET A 427 12.77 10.20 19.72
C MET A 427 12.11 11.49 19.18
N PHE A 428 11.76 12.47 20.04
CA PHE A 428 11.26 13.78 19.59
C PHE A 428 12.37 14.65 18.99
N ASP A 429 13.57 14.58 19.54
CA ASP A 429 14.78 15.18 18.96
C ASP A 429 15.12 14.54 17.61
N ALA A 430 15.12 13.20 17.52
CA ALA A 430 15.29 12.48 16.27
C ALA A 430 14.25 12.89 15.22
N ALA A 431 12.97 12.92 15.59
CA ALA A 431 11.90 13.33 14.69
C ALA A 431 12.11 14.76 14.14
N SER A 432 12.67 15.66 14.96
CA SER A 432 13.00 17.03 14.56
C SER A 432 14.24 17.08 13.66
N ARG A 433 15.33 16.39 14.04
CA ARG A 433 16.62 16.38 13.32
C ARG A 433 16.54 15.71 11.95
N TYR A 434 15.88 14.55 11.89
CA TYR A 434 15.70 13.77 10.67
C TYR A 434 14.48 14.20 9.84
N LEU A 435 13.79 15.29 10.24
CA LEU A 435 12.62 15.86 9.56
C LEU A 435 11.43 14.88 9.41
N LEU A 436 11.32 13.93 10.34
CA LEU A 436 10.25 12.94 10.41
C LEU A 436 9.06 13.50 11.21
N PHE A 437 8.45 14.60 10.78
CA PHE A 437 7.41 15.28 11.57
C PHE A 437 6.26 14.37 12.08
N PRO A 438 5.75 13.39 11.31
CA PRO A 438 4.69 12.51 11.81
C PRO A 438 5.17 11.46 12.83
N LEU A 439 6.48 11.22 12.98
CA LEU A 439 7.05 10.37 14.04
C LEU A 439 6.73 10.93 15.43
N LYS A 440 6.76 12.27 15.61
CA LYS A 440 6.38 12.93 16.86
C LYS A 440 5.01 12.46 17.36
N ARG A 441 4.03 12.45 16.45
CA ARG A 441 2.67 11.98 16.74
C ARG A 441 2.65 10.48 17.08
N ALA A 442 3.34 9.65 16.31
CA ALA A 442 3.38 8.21 16.58
C ALA A 442 4.00 7.89 17.95
N VAL A 443 5.03 8.62 18.38
CA VAL A 443 5.59 8.51 19.75
C VAL A 443 4.55 8.96 20.79
N ALA A 444 3.85 10.07 20.55
CA ALA A 444 2.81 10.57 21.45
C ALA A 444 1.64 9.57 21.62
N ASP A 445 1.16 9.00 20.52
CA ASP A 445 0.08 8.01 20.49
C ASP A 445 0.45 6.73 21.30
N VAL A 446 1.73 6.32 21.30
CA VAL A 446 2.25 5.19 22.10
C VAL A 446 2.38 5.53 23.59
N LEU A 447 2.71 6.78 23.93
CA LEU A 447 2.85 7.22 25.33
C LEU A 447 1.49 7.45 26.02
N LEU A 448 0.43 7.75 25.27
CA LEU A 448 -0.87 8.15 25.81
C LEU A 448 -1.39 7.22 26.95
N PRO A 449 -1.35 5.88 26.84
CA PRO A 449 -1.82 4.98 27.91
C PRO A 449 -0.93 5.00 29.16
N HIS A 450 0.35 5.39 29.03
CA HIS A 450 1.24 5.59 30.17
C HIS A 450 0.91 6.93 30.87
N LEU A 451 0.63 7.99 30.09
CA LEU A 451 0.30 9.31 30.63
C LEU A 451 -0.98 9.31 31.49
N GLU A 452 -1.93 8.41 31.25
CA GLU A 452 -3.12 8.25 32.11
C GLU A 452 -2.79 7.76 33.53
N MET A 453 -1.60 7.18 33.75
CA MET A 453 -1.21 6.48 34.99
C MET A 453 -0.10 7.17 35.80
N VAL A 454 0.55 8.20 35.26
CA VAL A 454 1.66 8.91 35.93
C VAL A 454 1.20 9.98 36.92
N SER A 455 2.13 10.45 37.76
CA SER A 455 1.84 11.48 38.76
C SER A 455 1.59 12.86 38.13
N PRO A 456 0.88 13.78 38.83
CA PRO A 456 0.71 15.15 38.36
C PRO A 456 2.02 15.91 38.11
N ALA A 457 3.13 15.52 38.76
CA ALA A 457 4.44 16.12 38.53
C ALA A 457 5.05 15.67 37.19
N GLU A 458 4.93 14.38 36.88
CA GLU A 458 5.35 13.81 35.59
C GLU A 458 4.46 14.34 34.44
N LEU A 459 3.14 14.46 34.65
CA LEU A 459 2.24 15.12 33.69
C LEU A 459 2.69 16.56 33.38
N CYS A 460 3.10 17.34 34.38
CA CYS A 460 3.64 18.68 34.15
C CYS A 460 4.91 18.66 33.28
N HIS A 461 5.79 17.67 33.47
CA HIS A 461 6.99 17.51 32.64
C HIS A 461 6.63 17.15 31.19
N TRP A 462 5.70 16.21 30.97
CA TRP A 462 5.22 15.84 29.63
C TRP A 462 4.51 16.99 28.91
N LEU A 463 3.75 17.84 29.63
CA LEU A 463 3.14 19.05 29.07
C LEU A 463 4.19 20.08 28.62
N VAL A 464 5.28 20.25 29.38
CA VAL A 464 6.41 21.13 28.97
C VAL A 464 7.13 20.57 27.75
N LEU A 465 7.37 19.26 27.68
CA LEU A 465 7.92 18.61 26.48
C LEU A 465 6.98 18.77 25.27
N SER A 466 5.66 18.67 25.47
CA SER A 466 4.65 18.88 24.43
C SER A 466 4.77 20.27 23.81
N ASP A 467 4.85 21.32 24.63
CA ASP A 467 5.00 22.70 24.18
C ASP A 467 6.34 22.90 23.44
N MET A 468 7.44 22.40 24.02
CA MET A 468 8.79 22.50 23.45
C MET A 468 8.91 21.86 22.05
N TYR A 469 8.29 20.70 21.84
CA TYR A 469 8.33 19.99 20.56
C TYR A 469 7.18 20.34 19.60
N GLY A 470 6.25 21.20 20.01
CA GLY A 470 5.08 21.61 19.20
C GLY A 470 4.04 20.51 19.03
N MET A 471 3.89 19.64 20.03
CA MET A 471 2.90 18.56 20.05
C MET A 471 1.62 18.96 20.80
N VAL A 472 0.54 18.25 20.48
CA VAL A 472 -0.70 18.24 21.25
C VAL A 472 -1.03 16.78 21.53
N PHE A 473 -0.98 16.38 22.80
CA PHE A 473 -1.49 15.10 23.30
C PHE A 473 -3.03 15.11 23.36
#